data_AF-A0A349B9U2-F1
#
_entry.id   AF-A0A349B9U2-F1
#
_cell.length_a   1.000
_cell.length_b   1.000
_cell.length_c   1.000
_cell.angle_alpha   90.00
_cell.angle_beta   90.00
_cell.angle_gamma   90.00
#
_symmetry.space_group_name_H-M   'P 1'
#
loop_
_entity.id
_entity.type
_entity.pdbx_description
1 polymer ?
#
loop_
_entity_poly.entity_id
_entity_poly.type
_entity_poly.pdbx_seq_one_letter_code
_entity_poly.pdbx_strand_id
1 'polypeptide(L)'
;MRALALDLGSKRVGIALSSGTLATPYEVLARSGDRRRDHRAIAEHVTETGAEVVVVGLPLSLDGSVGHAARRVLDECDQLAEVLDVPVETWDERLSTV
;
A
#
# COMPACT_ATOMS: atom_id res chain seq x y z
N MET A 1 -14.04 2.89 -10.94
CA MET A 1 -12.84 2.19 -10.48
C MET A 1 -12.67 2.45 -9.00
N ARG A 2 -12.62 1.39 -8.18
CA ARG A 2 -12.26 1.51 -6.76
C ARG A 2 -10.78 1.21 -6.55
N ALA A 3 -10.11 2.02 -5.75
CA ALA A 3 -8.69 1.87 -5.44
C ALA A 3 -8.47 1.81 -3.93
N LEU A 4 -7.62 0.89 -3.49
CA LEU A 4 -7.11 0.81 -2.13
C LEU A 4 -5.71 1.40 -2.09
N ALA A 5 -5.51 2.48 -1.33
CA ALA A 5 -4.21 3.07 -1.12
C ALA A 5 -3.61 2.56 0.20
N LEU A 6 -2.34 2.15 0.17
CA LEU A 6 -1.60 1.62 1.32
C LEU A 6 -0.40 2.51 1.66
N ASP A 7 -0.32 2.88 2.93
CA ASP A 7 0.87 3.48 3.55
C ASP A 7 1.55 2.41 4.41
N LEU A 8 2.64 1.83 3.89
CA LEU A 8 3.35 0.70 4.51
C LEU A 8 4.31 1.15 5.63
N GLY A 9 3.76 1.32 6.83
CA GLY A 9 4.54 1.57 8.03
C GLY A 9 5.07 0.30 8.71
N SER A 10 6.14 0.46 9.51
CA SER A 10 6.77 -0.63 10.27
C SER A 10 5.94 -1.14 11.45
N LYS A 11 4.99 -0.33 11.95
CA LYS A 11 4.10 -0.68 13.07
C LYS A 11 2.64 -0.82 12.66
N ARG A 12 2.24 -0.11 11.60
CA ARG A 12 0.86 -0.01 11.13
C ARG A 12 0.87 0.17 9.62
N VAL A 13 -0.18 -0.30 8.95
CA VAL A 13 -0.48 0.05 7.55
C VAL A 13 -1.68 0.96 7.54
N GLY A 14 -1.51 2.17 7.00
CA GLY A 14 -2.64 3.06 6.73
C GLY A 14 -3.36 2.57 5.47
N ILE A 15 -4.68 2.49 5.53
CA ILE A 15 -5.50 2.04 4.41
C ILE A 15 -6.52 3.13 4.08
N ALA A 16 -6.54 3.56 2.82
CA ALA A 16 -7.53 4.50 2.30
C ALA A 16 -8.27 3.90 1.10
N LEU A 17 -9.55 4.23 0.97
CA LEU A 17 -10.38 3.78 -0.14
C LEU A 17 -10.77 4.99 -1.00
N SER A 18 -10.66 4.83 -2.32
CA SER A 18 -11.19 5.78 -3.29
C SER A 18 -12.18 5.10 -4.22
N SER A 19 -13.24 5.82 -4.60
CA SER A 19 -14.20 5.43 -5.65
C SER A 19 -14.34 6.53 -6.71
N GLY A 20 -13.33 7.39 -6.88
CA GLY A 20 -13.41 8.56 -7.75
C GLY A 20 -12.28 9.55 -7.50
N THR A 21 -12.61 10.83 -7.37
CA THR A 21 -11.60 11.92 -7.26
C THR A 21 -10.97 12.04 -5.87
N LEU A 22 -11.63 11.53 -4.82
CA LEU A 22 -11.16 11.64 -3.44
C LEU A 22 -10.94 10.27 -2.84
N ALA A 23 -9.90 10.15 -2.03
CA ALA A 23 -9.66 9.02 -1.14
C ALA A 23 -10.09 9.41 0.28
N THR A 24 -10.69 8.47 1.00
CA THR A 24 -11.05 8.63 2.41
C THR A 24 -10.33 7.58 3.26
N PRO A 25 -9.93 7.90 4.50
CA PRO A 25 -9.43 6.90 5.44
C PRO A 25 -10.42 5.74 5.55
N TYR A 26 -9.93 4.51 5.45
CA TYR A 26 -10.73 3.30 5.52
C TYR A 26 -10.42 2.52 6.80
N GLU A 27 -9.15 2.16 7.00
CA GLU A 27 -8.71 1.38 8.17
C GLU A 27 -7.24 1.65 8.49
N VAL A 28 -6.81 1.28 9.70
CA VAL A 28 -5.40 1.23 10.08
C VAL A 28 -5.10 -0.16 10.62
N LEU A 29 -4.42 -0.97 9.81
CA LEU A 29 -4.01 -2.32 10.19
C LEU A 29 -2.80 -2.26 11.11
N ALA A 30 -2.90 -2.81 12.32
CA ALA A 30 -1.72 -3.00 13.17
C ALA A 30 -0.90 -4.19 12.66
N ARG A 31 0.42 -3.99 12.44
CA ARG A 31 1.32 -5.05 11.98
C ARG A 31 1.38 -6.15 13.02
N SER A 32 1.09 -7.39 12.62
CA SER A 32 1.08 -8.54 13.53
C SER A 32 2.48 -9.07 13.86
N GLY A 33 3.50 -8.63 13.12
CA GLY A 33 4.84 -9.21 13.14
C GLY A 33 5.01 -10.39 12.17
N ASP A 34 3.91 -10.88 11.59
CA ASP A 34 3.90 -11.88 10.51
C ASP A 34 3.39 -11.24 9.22
N ARG A 35 4.28 -11.11 8.24
CA ARG A 35 3.98 -10.46 6.96
C ARG A 35 2.89 -11.18 6.16
N ARG A 36 2.87 -12.51 6.20
CA ARG A 36 1.86 -13.29 5.46
C ARG A 36 0.47 -13.06 6.03
N ARG A 37 0.37 -12.93 7.34
CA ARG A 37 -0.90 -12.60 8.01
C ARG A 37 -1.35 -11.19 7.66
N ASP A 38 -0.44 -10.23 7.68
CA ASP A 38 -0.74 -8.84 7.34
C ASP A 38 -1.21 -8.72 5.87
N HIS A 39 -0.54 -9.41 4.94
CA HIS A 39 -0.93 -9.38 3.53
C HIS A 39 -2.27 -10.06 3.27
N ARG A 40 -2.60 -11.13 4.01
CA ARG A 40 -3.93 -11.76 3.91
C ARG A 40 -5.04 -10.82 4.38
N ALA A 41 -4.81 -10.07 5.46
CA ALA A 41 -5.78 -9.06 5.92
C ALA A 41 -5.99 -7.96 4.85
N ILE A 42 -4.93 -7.54 4.18
CA ILE A 42 -5.04 -6.60 3.06
C ILE A 42 -5.85 -7.21 1.90
N ALA A 43 -5.63 -8.48 1.57
CA ALA A 43 -6.40 -9.19 0.54
C ALA A 43 -7.90 -9.31 0.88
N GLU A 44 -8.22 -9.51 2.15
CA GLU A 44 -9.60 -9.48 2.66
C GLU A 44 -10.23 -8.10 2.40
N HIS A 45 -9.54 -6.99 2.72
CA HIS A 45 -10.04 -5.65 2.43
C HIS A 45 -10.21 -5.36 0.93
N VAL A 46 -9.31 -5.87 0.07
CA VAL A 46 -9.46 -5.77 -1.39
C VAL A 46 -10.77 -6.42 -1.84
N THR A 47 -11.05 -7.61 -1.32
CA THR A 47 -12.28 -8.36 -1.63
C THR A 47 -13.53 -7.64 -1.09
N GLU A 48 -13.49 -7.21 0.16
CA GLU A 48 -14.62 -6.56 0.85
C GLU A 48 -15.02 -5.23 0.21
N THR A 49 -14.03 -4.43 -0.18
CA THR A 49 -14.27 -3.13 -0.80
C THR A 49 -14.57 -3.22 -2.30
N GLY A 50 -14.27 -4.38 -2.91
CA GLY A 50 -14.29 -4.55 -4.36
C GLY A 50 -13.30 -3.60 -5.04
N ALA A 51 -12.12 -3.40 -4.45
CA ALA A 51 -11.05 -2.63 -5.06
C ALA A 51 -10.56 -3.35 -6.32
N GLU A 52 -10.28 -2.57 -7.36
CA GLU A 52 -9.81 -3.06 -8.66
C GLU A 52 -8.30 -2.84 -8.84
N VAL A 53 -7.68 -2.06 -7.95
CA VAL A 53 -6.25 -1.77 -7.91
C VAL A 53 -5.82 -1.42 -6.49
N VAL A 54 -4.61 -1.83 -6.12
CA VAL A 54 -3.93 -1.38 -4.92
C VAL A 54 -2.81 -0.41 -5.31
N VAL A 55 -2.76 0.74 -4.64
CA VAL A 55 -1.73 1.76 -4.85
C VAL A 55 -0.90 1.90 -3.59
N VAL A 56 0.42 1.79 -3.70
CA VAL A 56 1.34 1.84 -2.57
C VAL A 56 2.24 3.07 -2.67
N GLY A 57 2.36 3.82 -1.59
CA GLY A 57 3.27 4.95 -1.48
C GLY A 57 4.74 4.55 -1.61
N LEU A 58 5.49 5.23 -2.49
CA LEU A 58 6.91 4.98 -2.74
C LEU A 58 7.76 6.18 -2.30
N PRO A 59 8.48 6.08 -1.17
CA PRO A 59 9.28 7.16 -0.62
C PRO A 59 10.63 7.28 -1.34
N LEU A 60 10.59 7.77 -2.58
CA LEU A 60 11.80 8.07 -3.35
C LEU A 60 12.58 9.22 -2.71
N SER A 61 13.89 9.22 -2.92
CA SER A 61 14.74 10.35 -2.53
C SER A 61 14.38 11.59 -3.36
N LEU A 62 14.71 12.80 -2.88
CA LEU A 62 14.37 14.05 -3.58
C LEU A 62 14.92 14.10 -5.02
N ASP A 63 16.07 13.47 -5.26
CA ASP A 63 16.69 13.35 -6.58
C ASP A 63 16.06 12.25 -7.47
N GLY A 64 15.01 11.58 -7.00
CA GLY A 64 14.33 10.46 -7.68
C GLY A 64 15.01 9.11 -7.47
N SER A 65 16.08 9.02 -6.69
CA SER A 65 16.80 7.76 -6.47
C SER A 65 16.10 6.83 -5.48
N VAL A 66 16.22 5.53 -5.72
CA VAL A 66 15.63 4.47 -4.87
C VAL A 66 16.54 4.19 -3.67
N GLY A 67 16.18 4.80 -2.53
CA GLY A 67 16.83 4.59 -1.24
C GLY A 67 16.40 3.28 -0.54
N HIS A 68 16.94 3.02 0.65
CA HIS A 68 16.63 1.80 1.42
C HIS A 68 15.14 1.67 1.76
N ALA A 69 14.46 2.78 2.08
CA ALA A 69 13.02 2.78 2.36
C ALA A 69 12.21 2.39 1.11
N ALA A 70 12.50 3.00 -0.04
CA ALA A 70 11.86 2.67 -1.30
C ALA A 70 12.08 1.21 -1.71
N ARG A 71 13.29 0.66 -1.54
CA ARG A 71 13.54 -0.78 -1.80
C ARG A 71 12.68 -1.68 -0.94
N ARG A 72 12.55 -1.38 0.36
CA ARG A 72 11.70 -2.17 1.26
C ARG A 72 10.22 -2.13 0.87
N VAL A 73 9.75 -1.00 0.36
CA VAL A 73 8.39 -0.87 -0.18
C VAL A 73 8.26 -1.73 -1.44
N LEU A 74 9.18 -1.62 -2.39
CA LEU A 74 9.16 -2.41 -3.63
C LEU A 74 9.17 -3.92 -3.34
N ASP A 75 10.05 -4.38 -2.46
CA ASP A 75 10.13 -5.80 -2.06
C ASP A 75 8.81 -6.28 -1.43
N GLU A 76 8.09 -5.40 -0.72
CA GLU A 76 6.79 -5.73 -0.12
C GLU A 76 5.65 -5.65 -1.14
N CYS A 77 5.70 -4.74 -2.12
CA CYS A 77 4.79 -4.70 -3.25
C CYS A 77 4.84 -6.00 -4.06
N ASP A 78 6.05 -6.53 -4.32
CA ASP A 78 6.21 -7.81 -5.02
C ASP A 78 5.54 -8.96 -4.25
N GLN A 79 5.70 -8.98 -2.92
CA GLN A 79 5.05 -9.97 -2.05
C GLN A 79 3.54 -9.79 -1.95
N LEU A 80 3.03 -8.56 -2.06
CA LEU A 80 1.60 -8.27 -2.13
C LEU A 80 1.02 -8.76 -3.46
N ALA A 81 1.72 -8.52 -4.57
CA ALA A 81 1.29 -8.97 -5.89
C ALA A 81 1.17 -10.50 -6.00
N GLU A 82 1.91 -11.27 -5.19
CA GLU A 82 1.77 -12.73 -5.11
C GLU A 82 0.47 -13.20 -4.44
N VAL A 83 -0.19 -12.36 -3.64
CA VAL A 83 -1.37 -12.74 -2.86
C VAL A 83 -2.64 -11.98 -3.23
N LEU A 84 -2.51 -10.89 -3.98
CA LEU A 84 -3.62 -10.06 -4.42
C LEU A 84 -4.03 -10.42 -5.84
N ASP A 85 -5.35 -10.53 -6.05
CA ASP A 85 -5.94 -10.79 -7.37
C ASP A 85 -6.08 -9.52 -8.23
N VAL A 86 -5.52 -8.39 -7.77
CA VAL A 86 -5.59 -7.09 -8.44
C VAL A 86 -4.19 -6.50 -8.61
N PRO A 87 -3.97 -5.62 -9.61
CA PRO A 87 -2.68 -4.97 -9.79
C PRO A 87 -2.24 -4.20 -8.55
N VAL A 88 -0.94 -4.26 -8.26
CA VAL A 88 -0.27 -3.48 -7.24
C VAL A 88 0.61 -2.45 -7.94
N GLU A 89 0.24 -1.18 -7.81
CA GLU A 89 0.92 -0.06 -8.44
C GLU A 89 1.61 0.79 -7.38
N THR A 90 2.74 1.42 -7.73
CA THR A 90 3.44 2.34 -6.82
C THR A 90 3.21 3.79 -7.21
N TRP A 91 3.02 4.66 -6.22
CA TRP A 91 2.91 6.10 -6.42
C TRP A 91 4.10 6.84 -5.80
N ASP A 92 4.70 7.74 -6.55
CA ASP A 92 5.83 8.56 -6.10
C ASP A 92 5.39 9.58 -5.04
N GLU A 93 5.97 9.47 -3.84
CA GLU A 93 5.66 10.34 -2.69
C GLU A 93 6.68 11.45 -2.46
N ARG A 94 7.54 11.77 -3.43
CA ARG A 94 8.44 12.92 -3.31
C ARG A 94 7.65 14.17 -2.92
N LEU A 95 8.22 14.95 -1.99
CA LEU A 95 7.62 16.16 -1.41
C LEU A 95 6.46 15.91 -0.43
N SER A 96 6.21 14.67 -0.01
CA SER A 96 5.42 14.39 1.20
C SER A 96 6.30 14.61 2.45
N THR A 97 5.72 15.20 3.49
CA THR A 97 6.44 15.52 4.73
C THR A 97 6.50 14.28 5.63
N VAL A 98 7.70 13.88 6.05
CA VAL A 98 7.93 12.88 7.13
C VAL A 98 7.69 13.46 8.53
#